data_AF-K9X7T3-F1
#
_entry.id   AF-K9X7T3-F1
#
_cell.length_a   1.000
_cell.length_b   1.000
_cell.length_c   1.000
_cell.angle_alpha   90.00
_cell.angle_beta   90.00
_cell.angle_gamma   90.00
#
_symmetry.space_group_name_H-M   'P 1'
#
loop_
_entity.id
_entity.type
_entity.pdbx_description
1 polymer ?
#
loop_
_entity_poly.entity_id
_entity_poly.type
_entity_poly.pdbx_seq_one_letter_code
_entity_poly.pdbx_strand_id
1 'polypeptide(L)' 'MAAILPGAPWLIGHKSMLGVNKPNKITLNGQDYVLGQNYKGEVFALDNICPHMQAATIKYPICR' A
#
# COMPACT_ATOMS: atom_id res chain seq x y z
N MET A 1 -17.03 14.46 -11.63
CA MET A 1 -15.97 14.14 -10.66
C MET A 1 -16.63 13.49 -9.47
N ALA A 2 -16.33 12.24 -9.15
CA ALA A 2 -16.87 11.61 -7.94
C ALA A 2 -16.26 12.30 -6.71
N ALA A 3 -17.08 12.67 -5.74
CA ALA A 3 -16.60 13.26 -4.50
C ALA A 3 -15.78 12.21 -3.74
N ILE A 4 -14.47 12.45 -3.64
CA ILE A 4 -13.59 11.71 -2.73
C ILE A 4 -13.91 12.22 -1.33
N LEU A 5 -14.37 11.33 -0.45
CA LEU A 5 -14.64 11.64 0.96
C LEU A 5 -13.33 11.47 1.75
N PRO A 6 -12.64 12.56 2.14
CA PRO A 6 -11.42 12.45 2.92
C PRO A 6 -11.74 11.79 4.26
N GLY A 7 -10.97 10.76 4.63
CA GLY A 7 -11.15 10.04 5.90
C GLY A 7 -12.21 8.93 5.91
N ALA A 8 -12.98 8.74 4.83
CA ALA A 8 -13.88 7.59 4.75
C ALA A 8 -13.09 6.28 4.48
N PRO A 9 -13.42 5.16 5.13
CA PRO A 9 -12.75 3.87 4.88
C PRO A 9 -13.16 3.28 3.54
N TRP A 10 -12.19 2.80 2.76
CA TRP A 10 -12.41 2.27 1.42
C TRP A 10 -12.06 0.80 1.33
N LEU A 11 -12.92 0.03 0.66
CA LEU A 11 -12.61 -1.35 0.29
C LEU A 11 -11.69 -1.33 -0.92
N ILE A 12 -10.44 -1.76 -0.74
CA ILE A 12 -9.44 -1.78 -1.82
C ILE A 12 -9.40 -3.15 -2.52
N GLY A 13 -9.72 -4.23 -1.80
CA GLY A 13 -9.73 -5.58 -2.33
C GLY A 13 -9.84 -6.63 -1.23
N HIS A 14 -9.96 -7.90 -1.64
CA HIS A 14 -9.99 -9.01 -0.70
C HIS A 14 -8.57 -9.42 -0.30
N LYS A 15 -8.38 -9.83 0.97
CA LYS A 15 -7.08 -10.20 1.52
C LYS A 15 -6.36 -11.30 0.71
N SER A 16 -7.11 -12.25 0.15
CA SER A 16 -6.53 -13.34 -0.67
C SER A 16 -5.83 -12.85 -1.94
N MET A 17 -6.05 -11.59 -2.36
CA MET A 17 -5.36 -10.99 -3.48
C MET A 17 -3.92 -10.60 -3.15
N LEU A 18 -3.55 -10.55 -1.86
CA LEU A 18 -2.20 -10.21 -1.41
C LEU A 18 -1.36 -11.48 -1.25
N GLY A 19 -0.26 -11.54 -1.99
CA GLY A 19 0.75 -12.59 -1.77
C GLY A 19 1.52 -12.35 -0.47
N VAL A 20 1.78 -13.43 0.27
CA VAL A 20 2.62 -13.37 1.48
C VAL A 20 4.03 -12.90 1.12
N ASN A 21 4.51 -11.85 1.80
CA ASN A 21 5.78 -11.17 1.54
C ASN A 21 5.96 -10.69 0.09
N LYS A 22 4.85 -10.45 -0.62
CA LYS A 22 4.83 -9.92 -1.98
C LYS A 22 4.10 -8.57 -1.98
N PRO A 23 4.82 -7.45 -1.80
CA PRO A 23 4.20 -6.13 -1.81
C PRO A 23 3.58 -5.82 -3.17
N ASN A 24 2.42 -5.16 -3.17
CA ASN A 24 1.69 -4.75 -4.36
C ASN A 24 1.49 -3.23 -4.36
N LYS A 25 1.75 -2.58 -5.49
CA LYS A 25 1.49 -1.15 -5.65
C LYS A 25 0.03 -0.96 -6.02
N ILE A 26 -0.62 0.01 -5.38
CA ILE A 26 -1.94 0.49 -5.75
C ILE A 26 -1.91 2.02 -5.88
N THR A 27 -2.78 2.58 -6.70
CA THR A 27 -2.96 4.03 -6.81
C THR A 27 -4.38 4.38 -6.39
N LEU A 28 -4.51 5.20 -5.35
CA LEU A 28 -5.79 5.68 -4.81
C LEU A 28 -5.77 7.19 -4.78
N ASN A 29 -6.75 7.83 -5.41
CA ASN A 29 -6.85 9.30 -5.47
C ASN A 29 -5.59 10.00 -6.01
N GLY A 30 -4.87 9.36 -6.92
CA GLY A 30 -3.62 9.89 -7.46
C GLY A 30 -2.40 9.74 -6.55
N GLN A 31 -2.53 9.04 -5.41
CA GLN A 31 -1.43 8.71 -4.51
C GLN A 31 -1.12 7.21 -4.55
N ASP A 32 0.17 6.88 -4.61
CA ASP A 32 0.64 5.50 -4.68
C ASP A 32 0.88 4.95 -3.27
N TYR A 33 0.34 3.77 -3.01
CA TYR A 33 0.52 3.02 -1.78
C TYR A 33 1.09 1.63 -2.07
N VAL A 34 1.76 1.06 -1.07
CA VAL A 34 2.22 -0.32 -1.06
C VAL A 34 1.39 -1.11 -0.06
N LEU A 35 0.62 -2.07 -0.57
CA LEU A 35 -0.07 -3.06 0.25
C LEU A 35 0.77 -4.33 0.36
N GLY A 36 0.77 -4.96 1.53
CA GLY A 36 1.43 -6.23 1.73
C GLY A 36 0.80 -7.05 2.82
N GLN A 37 1.12 -8.35 2.80
CA GLN A 37 0.75 -9.30 3.83
C GLN A 37 2.01 -9.99 4.35
N ASN A 38 2.16 -10.11 5.66
CA ASN A 38 3.28 -10.86 6.24
C ASN A 38 2.93 -12.35 6.44
N TYR A 39 3.90 -13.14 6.91
CA TYR A 39 3.72 -14.59 7.14
C TYR A 39 2.69 -14.92 8.24
N LYS A 40 2.41 -13.99 9.16
CA LYS A 40 1.32 -14.11 10.16
C LYS A 40 -0.06 -13.79 9.58
N GLY A 41 -0.11 -13.35 8.33
CA GLY A 41 -1.33 -12.91 7.67
C GLY A 41 -1.78 -11.51 8.07
N GLU A 42 -0.93 -10.70 8.68
CA GLU A 42 -1.24 -9.30 8.95
C GLU A 42 -1.11 -8.48 7.66
N VAL A 43 -2.07 -7.59 7.42
CA VAL A 43 -2.10 -6.71 6.24
C VAL A 43 -1.60 -5.34 6.64
N PHE A 44 -0.75 -4.74 5.81
CA PHE A 44 -0.24 -3.40 5.99
C PHE A 44 -0.35 -2.58 4.71
N ALA A 45 -0.51 -1.27 4.89
CA ALA A 45 -0.49 -0.27 3.84
C ALA A 45 0.54 0.79 4.21
N LEU A 46 1.39 1.18 3.27
CA LEU A 46 2.39 2.24 3.43
C LEU A 46 2.33 3.17 2.23
N ASP A 47 2.75 4.41 2.40
CA ASP A 47 3.05 5.26 1.24
C ASP A 47 4.14 4.60 0.38
N ASN A 48 3.99 4.68 -0.94
CA ASN A 48 5.02 4.24 -1.89
C ASN A 48 6.17 5.25 -2.03
N ILE A 49 6.41 6.04 -0.98
CA ILE A 49 7.49 7.01 -0.89
C ILE A 49 8.24 6.71 0.40
N CYS A 50 9.53 6.41 0.26
CA CYS A 50 10.42 6.19 1.39
C CYS A 50 10.65 7.50 2.16
N PRO A 51 10.48 7.54 3.49
CA PRO A 51 10.72 8.75 4.27
C PRO A 51 12.21 9.15 4.35
N HIS A 52 13.14 8.21 4.09
CA HIS A 52 14.58 8.49 4.14
C HIS A 52 15.08 9.25 2.91
N MET A 53 14.81 8.73 1.70
CA MET A 53 15.36 9.26 0.44
C MET A 53 14.30 9.41 -0.66
N GLN A 54 13.01 9.35 -0.31
CA GLN A 54 11.90 9.55 -1.24
C GLN A 54 11.84 8.55 -2.41
N ALA A 55 12.58 7.45 -2.32
CA ALA A 55 12.56 6.36 -3.29
C ALA A 55 11.25 5.55 -3.22
N ALA A 56 10.89 4.85 -4.30
CA ALA A 56 9.71 4.00 -4.31
C ALA A 56 9.86 2.81 -3.36
N THR A 57 9.06 2.78 -2.29
CA THR A 57 9.12 1.77 -1.22
C THR A 57 8.94 0.34 -1.75
N ILE A 58 8.13 0.14 -2.80
CA ILE A 58 7.93 -1.19 -3.40
C ILE A 58 9.21 -1.79 -3.96
N LYS A 59 10.14 -0.96 -4.44
CA LYS A 59 11.41 -1.41 -5.02
C LYS A 59 12.48 -1.65 -3.96
N TYR A 60 12.36 -0.96 -2.82
CA TYR A 60 13.34 -0.99 -1.73
C TYR A 60 12.62 -1.20 -0.38
N PRO A 61 12.12 -2.42 -0.09
CA PRO A 61 11.32 -2.70 1.11
C PRO A 61 12.10 -2.57 2.44
N ILE A 62 13.43 -2.47 2.37
CA ILE A 62 14.32 -2.17 3.50
C ILE A 62 14.15 -0.73 4.02
N CYS A 63 13.62 0.18 3.22
CA CYS A 63 13.51 1.60 3.55
C CYS A 63 12.41 1.97 4.58
N ARG A 64 11.99 1.02 5.41
CA ARG A 64 10.87 1.14 6.35
C ARG A 64 11.30 1.71 7.70
#